data_AF-A0AAJ2T4Y9-F1
#
_entry.id   AF-A0AAJ2T4Y9-F1
#
_cell.length_a   1.000
_cell.length_b   1.000
_cell.length_c   1.000
_cell.angle_alpha   90.00
_cell.angle_beta   90.00
_cell.angle_gamma   90.00
#
_symmetry.space_group_name_H-M   'P 1'
#
loop_
_entity.id
_entity.type
_entity.pdbx_description
1 polymer ?
#
loop_
_entity_poly.entity_id
_entity_poly.type
_entity_poly.pdbx_seq_one_letter_code
_entity_poly.pdbx_strand_id
1 'polypeptide(L)'
;MSIAATLLRGAYKALGTKKLFALPEDELLRVIEKQNRNRGFFMPTDHKAHYEKRVINGFPCLIAREKPEPAKRAILFFFGGGMMIGPDKGDIGVIRKLCLETG
;
A
#
# COMPACT_ATOMS: atom_id res chain seq x y z
N MET A 1 -1.08 -26.42 14.14
CA MET A 1 -0.55 -25.04 14.23
C MET A 1 0.97 -25.13 14.42
N SER A 2 1.77 -24.51 13.56
CA SER A 2 3.25 -24.62 13.61
C SER A 2 3.85 -23.90 14.82
N ILE A 3 4.84 -24.50 15.47
CA ILE A 3 5.59 -23.93 16.61
C ILE A 3 6.21 -22.58 16.23
N ALA A 4 6.75 -22.47 15.01
CA ALA A 4 7.30 -21.23 14.48
C ALA A 4 6.25 -20.12 14.39
N ALA A 5 5.04 -20.46 13.94
CA ALA A 5 3.93 -19.50 13.87
C ALA A 5 3.49 -19.03 15.27
N THR A 6 3.54 -19.90 16.27
CA THR A 6 3.23 -19.56 17.67
C THR A 6 4.27 -18.61 18.27
N LEU A 7 5.56 -18.88 18.07
CA LEU A 7 6.66 -18.01 18.50
C LEU A 7 6.58 -16.62 17.84
N LEU A 8 6.34 -16.60 16.52
CA LEU A 8 6.25 -15.35 15.76
C LEU A 8 5.02 -14.52 16.17
N ARG A 9 3.90 -15.19 16.47
CA ARG A 9 2.71 -14.54 17.06
C ARG A 9 2.97 -13.99 18.46
N GLY A 10 3.75 -14.69 19.28
CA GLY A 10 4.17 -14.23 20.61
C GLY A 10 5.01 -12.95 20.53
N ALA A 11 6.04 -12.96 19.68
CA ALA A 11 6.88 -11.79 19.41
C ALA A 11 6.07 -10.60 18.87
N TYR A 12 5.15 -10.86 17.93
CA TYR A 12 4.27 -9.83 17.37
C TYR A 12 3.36 -9.18 18.42
N LYS A 13 2.81 -9.96 19.35
CA LYS A 13 2.03 -9.40 20.48
C LYS A 13 2.91 -8.59 21.42
N ALA A 14 4.13 -9.06 21.70
CA ALA A 14 5.07 -8.39 22.60
C ALA A 14 5.55 -7.03 22.05
N LEU A 15 5.68 -6.90 20.72
CA LEU A 15 6.05 -5.66 20.04
C LEU A 15 5.04 -4.52 20.27
N GLY A 16 3.84 -4.79 20.80
CA GLY A 16 2.95 -3.74 21.27
C GLY A 16 2.47 -2.78 20.18
N THR A 17 2.50 -3.16 18.92
CA THR A 17 2.11 -2.32 17.77
C THR A 17 0.69 -1.76 17.88
N LYS A 18 -0.21 -2.44 18.60
CA LYS A 18 -1.55 -1.93 18.91
C LYS A 18 -1.56 -0.79 19.94
N LYS A 19 -0.56 -0.70 20.81
CA LYS A 19 -0.40 0.39 21.80
C LYS A 19 -0.07 1.72 21.13
N LEU A 20 0.40 1.71 19.88
CA LEU A 20 0.65 2.91 19.09
C LEU A 20 -0.62 3.74 18.93
N PHE A 21 -1.78 3.08 18.80
CA PHE A 21 -3.10 3.75 18.70
C PHE A 21 -3.66 4.18 20.07
N ALA A 22 -2.98 3.84 21.17
CA ALA A 22 -3.32 4.29 22.51
C ALA A 22 -2.41 5.45 22.98
N LEU A 23 -1.52 5.93 22.11
CA LEU A 23 -0.72 7.12 22.38
C LEU A 23 -1.62 8.36 22.44
N PRO A 24 -1.21 9.39 23.19
CA PRO A 24 -1.78 10.73 23.06
C PRO A 24 -1.78 11.19 21.60
N GLU A 25 -2.77 12.02 21.24
CA GLU A 25 -3.00 12.44 19.85
C GLU A 25 -1.75 13.07 19.21
N ASP A 26 -1.04 13.94 19.92
CA ASP A 26 0.15 14.62 19.44
C ASP A 26 1.32 13.67 19.16
N GLU A 27 1.52 12.66 20.01
CA GLU A 27 2.52 11.62 19.80
C GLU A 27 2.15 10.72 18.61
N LEU A 28 0.87 10.34 18.50
CA LEU A 28 0.36 9.54 17.40
C LEU A 28 0.54 10.28 16.06
N LEU A 29 0.20 11.57 16.00
CA LEU A 29 0.40 12.41 14.82
C LEU A 29 1.87 12.48 14.41
N ARG A 30 2.80 12.69 15.35
CA ARG A 30 4.24 12.69 15.06
C ARG A 30 4.71 11.36 14.45
N VAL A 31 4.17 10.24 14.93
CA VAL A 31 4.49 8.92 14.39
C VAL A 31 3.93 8.76 12.97
N ILE A 32 2.68 9.16 12.72
CA ILE A 32 2.05 9.13 11.40
C ILE A 32 2.81 10.01 10.40
N GLU A 33 3.13 11.25 10.79
CA GLU A 33 3.93 12.18 9.97
C GLU A 33 5.28 11.58 9.60
N LYS A 34 5.99 10.99 10.58
CA LYS A 34 7.26 10.32 10.34
C LYS A 34 7.11 9.15 9.37
N GLN A 35 6.05 8.35 9.49
CA GLN A 35 5.78 7.26 8.55
C GLN A 35 5.48 7.77 7.15
N ASN A 36 4.80 8.92 7.03
CA ASN A 36 4.42 9.50 5.75
C ASN A 36 5.55 10.20 5.00
N ARG A 37 6.69 10.53 5.63
CA ARG A 37 7.82 11.23 4.97
C ARG A 37 8.29 10.57 3.67
N ASN A 38 8.17 9.25 3.58
CA ASN A 38 8.60 8.45 2.42
C ASN A 38 7.43 7.72 1.74
N ARG A 39 6.18 8.09 2.06
CA ARG A 39 4.96 7.52 1.45
C ARG A 39 4.33 8.53 0.51
N GLY A 40 3.53 8.03 -0.43
CA GLY A 40 2.86 8.87 -1.42
C GLY A 40 2.94 8.27 -2.82
N PHE A 41 2.46 9.01 -3.81
CA PHE A 41 2.52 8.57 -5.20
C PHE A 41 3.98 8.43 -5.65
N PHE A 42 4.29 7.29 -6.26
CA PHE A 42 5.53 7.10 -7.00
C PHE A 42 5.26 6.32 -8.28
N MET A 43 6.05 6.60 -9.30
CA MET A 43 5.98 5.89 -10.57
C MET A 43 6.92 4.68 -10.52
N PRO A 44 6.43 3.44 -10.70
CA PRO A 44 7.32 2.29 -10.82
C PRO A 44 8.23 2.44 -12.05
N THR A 45 9.49 2.08 -11.89
CA THR A 45 10.51 2.19 -12.96
C THR A 45 10.88 0.85 -13.58
N ASP A 46 10.30 -0.25 -13.12
CA ASP A 46 10.47 -1.55 -13.77
C ASP A 46 9.49 -1.73 -14.94
N HIS A 47 9.67 -2.84 -15.66
CA HIS A 47 8.90 -3.18 -16.85
C HIS A 47 7.96 -4.36 -16.61
N LYS A 48 7.48 -4.55 -15.36
CA LYS A 48 6.61 -5.69 -15.01
C LYS A 48 5.14 -5.50 -15.40
N ALA A 49 4.76 -4.27 -15.77
CA ALA A 49 3.46 -3.91 -16.33
C ALA A 49 3.61 -2.57 -17.07
N HIS A 50 2.62 -2.20 -17.88
CA HIS A 50 2.51 -0.88 -18.47
C HIS A 50 1.91 0.09 -17.46
N TYR A 51 2.73 0.99 -16.95
CA TYR A 51 2.31 2.02 -16.00
C TYR A 51 1.98 3.33 -16.70
N GLU A 52 0.92 3.99 -16.24
CA GLU A 52 0.56 5.35 -16.61
C GLU A 52 0.20 6.13 -15.34
N LYS A 53 0.68 7.37 -15.26
CA LYS A 53 0.19 8.33 -14.26
C LYS A 53 -0.94 9.13 -14.88
N ARG A 54 -2.10 9.16 -14.21
CA ARG A 54 -3.22 10.03 -14.59
C ARG A 54 -3.64 10.87 -13.40
N VAL A 55 -3.89 12.16 -13.62
CA VAL A 55 -4.45 13.03 -12.57
C VAL A 55 -5.97 13.04 -12.73
N ILE A 56 -6.68 12.65 -11.68
CA ILE A 56 -8.15 12.60 -11.63
C ILE A 56 -8.60 13.49 -10.48
N ASN A 57 -9.34 14.56 -10.77
CA ASN A 57 -9.78 15.56 -9.78
C ASN A 57 -8.64 16.10 -8.89
N GLY A 58 -7.45 16.29 -9.46
CA GLY A 58 -6.26 16.75 -8.73
C GLY A 58 -5.46 15.66 -8.02
N PHE A 59 -5.95 14.42 -7.98
CA PHE A 59 -5.24 13.30 -7.36
C PHE A 59 -4.44 12.48 -8.38
N PRO A 60 -3.14 12.22 -8.13
CA PRO A 60 -2.34 11.35 -8.98
C PRO A 60 -2.72 9.88 -8.77
N CYS A 61 -3.24 9.25 -9.81
CA CYS A 61 -3.58 7.83 -9.84
C CYS A 61 -2.58 7.07 -10.72
N LEU A 62 -2.17 5.89 -10.25
CA LEU A 62 -1.40 4.95 -11.04
C LEU A 62 -2.36 4.00 -11.76
N ILE A 63 -2.23 3.91 -13.07
CA ILE A 63 -2.88 2.91 -13.90
C ILE A 63 -1.82 1.87 -14.24
N ALA A 64 -2.08 0.61 -13.93
CA ALA A 64 -1.24 -0.52 -14.33
C ALA A 64 -2.04 -1.41 -15.28
N ARG A 65 -1.42 -1.83 -16.38
CA ARG A 65 -2.00 -2.72 -17.40
C ARG A 65 -1.02 -3.80 -17.80
N GLU A 66 -1.54 -4.98 -18.15
CA GLU A 66 -0.71 -6.07 -18.71
C GLU A 66 -0.27 -5.74 -20.14
N LYS A 67 -1.14 -5.08 -20.91
CA LYS A 67 -0.90 -4.67 -22.30
C LYS A 67 -1.02 -3.15 -22.45
N PRO A 68 -0.40 -2.54 -23.49
CA PRO A 68 -0.52 -1.09 -23.73
C PRO A 68 -1.97 -0.63 -23.93
N GLU A 69 -2.81 -1.46 -24.54
CA GLU A 69 -4.19 -1.13 -24.86
C GLU A 69 -5.09 -1.13 -23.61
N PRO A 70 -6.12 -0.27 -23.56
CA PRO A 70 -7.11 -0.32 -22.50
C PRO A 70 -7.85 -1.66 -22.43
N ALA A 71 -7.99 -2.21 -21.22
CA ALA A 71 -8.82 -3.39 -20.97
C ALA A 71 -10.32 -3.05 -21.02
N LYS A 72 -11.16 -4.06 -21.27
CA LYS A 72 -12.64 -3.91 -21.27
C LYS A 72 -13.23 -3.61 -19.89
N ARG A 73 -12.50 -3.95 -18.83
CA ARG A 73 -12.88 -3.79 -17.43
C ARG A 73 -11.69 -3.26 -16.64
N ALA A 74 -11.96 -2.65 -15.49
CA ALA A 74 -10.94 -2.11 -14.61
C ALA A 74 -11.26 -2.40 -13.14
N ILE A 75 -10.22 -2.49 -12.33
CA ILE A 75 -10.32 -2.54 -10.87
C ILE A 75 -9.88 -1.18 -10.33
N LEU A 76 -10.76 -0.54 -9.56
CA LEU A 76 -10.39 0.61 -8.76
C LEU A 76 -9.83 0.13 -7.42
N PHE A 77 -8.52 0.28 -7.24
CA PHE A 77 -7.83 -0.10 -6.02
C PHE A 77 -7.61 1.11 -5.11
N PHE A 78 -8.02 0.98 -3.84
CA PHE A 78 -7.66 1.90 -2.77
C PHE A 78 -6.66 1.21 -1.84
N PHE A 79 -5.51 1.84 -1.61
CA PHE A 79 -4.52 1.32 -0.67
C PHE A 79 -5.06 1.38 0.77
N GLY A 80 -4.51 0.53 1.63
CA GLY A 80 -4.87 0.47 3.05
C GLY A 80 -4.25 1.60 3.88
N GLY A 81 -4.08 1.39 5.20
CA GLY A 81 -3.39 2.37 6.06
C GLY A 81 -4.32 3.27 6.89
N GLY A 82 -5.59 2.88 7.03
CA GLY A 82 -6.51 3.50 8.00
C GLY A 82 -6.75 4.98 7.77
N MET A 83 -6.67 5.45 6.52
CA MET A 83 -6.79 6.85 6.12
C MET A 83 -5.72 7.79 6.71
N MET A 84 -4.68 7.24 7.35
CA MET A 84 -3.64 8.02 8.03
C MET A 84 -2.32 8.00 7.27
N ILE A 85 -2.00 6.91 6.59
CA ILE A 85 -0.72 6.74 5.89
C ILE A 85 -0.90 6.54 4.38
N GLY A 86 0.00 7.12 3.59
CA GLY A 86 0.00 7.01 2.13
C GLY A 86 0.45 5.63 1.62
N PRO A 87 0.34 5.39 0.30
CA PRO A 87 0.78 4.14 -0.30
C PRO A 87 2.29 3.99 -0.24
N ASP A 88 2.76 2.75 -0.32
CA ASP A 88 4.17 2.39 -0.37
C ASP A 88 4.49 1.36 -1.48
N LYS A 89 5.75 0.90 -1.54
CA LYS A 89 6.23 -0.04 -2.55
C LYS A 89 5.52 -1.40 -2.53
N GLY A 90 4.95 -1.79 -1.39
CA GLY A 90 4.17 -3.02 -1.25
C GLY A 90 2.87 -2.99 -2.05
N ASP A 91 2.19 -1.85 -2.12
CA ASP A 91 0.93 -1.68 -2.85
C ASP A 91 1.08 -1.99 -4.34
N ILE A 92 2.24 -1.66 -4.92
CA ILE A 92 2.55 -1.94 -6.33
C ILE A 92 2.64 -3.43 -6.60
N GLY A 93 3.15 -4.21 -5.65
CA GLY A 93 3.15 -5.67 -5.74
C GLY A 93 1.73 -6.22 -5.83
N VAL A 94 0.82 -5.70 -5.02
CA VAL A 94 -0.60 -6.07 -5.03
C VAL A 94 -1.27 -5.66 -6.34
N ILE A 95 -1.07 -4.41 -6.79
CA ILE A 95 -1.63 -3.89 -8.04
C ILE A 95 -1.17 -4.74 -9.24
N ARG A 96 0.10 -5.13 -9.31
CA ARG A 96 0.61 -6.02 -10.36
C ARG A 96 -0.05 -7.38 -10.34
N LYS A 97 -0.17 -7.98 -9.15
CA LYS A 97 -0.80 -9.29 -9.01
C LYS A 97 -2.25 -9.24 -9.49
N LEU A 98 -3.00 -8.22 -9.06
CA LEU A 98 -4.37 -7.99 -9.55
C LEU A 98 -4.39 -7.84 -11.07
N CYS A 99 -3.55 -6.95 -11.63
CA CYS A 99 -3.45 -6.72 -13.06
C CYS A 99 -3.19 -8.01 -13.87
N LEU A 100 -2.31 -8.89 -13.40
CA LEU A 100 -1.95 -10.12 -14.11
C LEU A 100 -3.00 -11.23 -13.94
N GLU A 101 -3.65 -11.31 -12.78
CA GLU A 101 -4.59 -12.38 -12.47
C GLU A 101 -6.03 -12.07 -12.91
N THR A 102 -6.34 -10.81 -13.24
CA THR A 102 -7.72 -10.40 -13.56
C THR A 102 -7.95 -9.97 -15.01
N GLY A 103 -6.87 -9.83 -15.81
CA GLY A 103 -6.94 -9.34 -17.21
C GLY A 103 -7.50 -7.94 -17.32
#